data_AF-A0A0F9URA7-F1
#
_entry.id   AF-A0A0F9URA7-F1
#
_cell.length_a   1.000
_cell.length_b   1.000
_cell.length_c   1.000
_cell.angle_alpha   90.00
_cell.angle_beta   90.00
_cell.angle_gamma   90.00
#
_symmetry.space_group_name_H-M   'P 1'
#
loop_
_entity.id
_entity.type
_entity.pdbx_description
1 polymer ?
#
loop_
_entity_poly.entity_id
_entity_poly.type
_entity_poly.pdbx_seq_one_letter_code
_entity_poly.pdbx_strand_id
1 'polypeptide(L)'
;MTYRPFVEDSKAAFGELQISELSPVFQNTFEYTVDNTELLTNTVVAGGTVTQANGMGTVGTSTTTASTALMESRQHARYHAGQGGLSRFTALWSAPVEGTEMYVGLADEIGSIAAFENGFMVGYDGVTFGFHRFQNDTKITIALSEWDDPLDGSGPSGMTINTAMLNVFQIQFQYLGAGPIKIFIEDDTNGKFILAHTVSYVNQNTEPSVHNPNFHHIMWVNNGGTTSDMIIRSGSFGFYIEGRTDLIQLHQPQFASGTQQKTSVTDEVAILTIRNKTTYASKTNFIDILIQGLLGAIDANQASNIGVVRIVKNATLGGAPDYSDINSSDSVVEMDTDGTDVTGGQELIGTPLSGQNDKDDRDVTDLKIILNPGDTLTVAGSSGNSATMAGGILWRELF
;
A
#
# COMPACT_ATOMS: atom_id res chain seq x y z
N MET A 1 17.83 24.05 43.05
CA MET A 1 17.97 22.98 42.03
C MET A 1 17.62 23.63 40.69
N THR A 2 18.63 23.91 39.87
CA THR A 2 18.44 24.66 38.62
C THR A 2 18.00 23.67 37.55
N TYR A 3 16.76 23.81 37.05
CA TYR A 3 16.25 23.03 35.94
C TYR A 3 17.09 23.33 34.70
N ARG A 4 17.87 22.35 34.24
CA ARG A 4 18.47 22.39 32.91
C ARG A 4 17.48 21.70 31.98
N PRO A 5 16.90 22.38 30.98
CA PRO A 5 16.12 21.71 29.96
C PRO A 5 17.03 20.69 29.27
N PHE A 6 16.58 19.44 29.18
CA PHE A 6 17.18 18.47 28.28
C PHE A 6 16.98 19.00 26.87
N VAL A 7 18.05 19.55 26.28
CA VAL A 7 18.09 19.79 24.85
C VAL A 7 18.39 18.44 24.23
N GLU A 8 17.46 17.92 23.43
CA GLU A 8 17.72 16.78 22.56
C GLU A 8 18.95 17.14 21.72
N ASP A 9 20.08 16.48 21.99
CA ASP A 9 21.32 16.76 21.28
C ASP A 9 21.12 16.24 19.86
N SER A 10 20.82 17.16 18.93
CA SER A 10 20.64 16.84 17.52
C SER A 10 21.96 16.47 16.85
N LYS A 11 23.02 16.23 17.63
CA LYS A 11 24.36 15.94 17.17
C LYS A 11 24.75 14.50 17.46
N ALA A 12 25.45 13.89 16.52
CA ALA A 12 26.12 12.62 16.69
C ALA A 12 27.24 12.76 17.74
N ALA A 13 27.78 11.63 18.18
CA ALA A 13 28.86 11.58 19.17
C ALA A 13 30.11 12.41 18.77
N PHE A 14 30.28 12.75 17.48
CA PHE A 14 31.37 13.56 16.97
C PHE A 14 30.95 14.97 16.51
N GLY A 15 29.72 15.39 16.82
CA GLY A 15 29.25 16.76 16.62
C GLY A 15 28.60 17.05 15.28
N GLU A 16 28.48 16.06 14.38
CA GLU A 16 27.70 16.17 13.15
C GLU A 16 26.21 16.21 13.44
N LEU A 17 25.39 16.85 12.60
CA LEU A 17 23.94 16.79 12.75
C LEU A 17 23.46 15.34 12.54
N GLN A 18 22.81 14.76 13.55
CA GLN A 18 22.04 13.54 13.36
C GLN A 18 20.82 13.86 12.51
N ILE A 19 20.79 13.29 11.31
CA ILE A 19 19.66 13.40 10.39
C ILE A 19 19.00 12.04 10.28
N SER A 20 17.66 12.02 10.36
CA SER A 20 16.89 10.90 9.86
C SER A 20 16.47 11.21 8.43
N GLU A 21 16.62 10.24 7.55
CA GLU A 21 16.22 10.33 6.15
C GLU A 21 14.76 9.89 6.00
N LEU A 22 13.96 10.63 5.23
CA LEU A 22 12.60 10.20 4.87
C LEU A 22 12.69 9.21 3.70
N SER A 23 12.43 7.94 3.98
CA SER A 23 12.37 6.91 2.93
C SER A 23 10.93 6.81 2.41
N PRO A 24 10.67 7.13 1.13
CA PRO A 24 9.35 6.94 0.54
C PRO A 24 9.03 5.45 0.45
N VAL A 25 7.81 5.08 0.84
CA VAL A 25 7.28 3.72 0.66
C VAL A 25 6.44 3.67 -0.60
N PHE A 26 5.43 4.54 -0.70
CA PHE A 26 4.64 4.75 -1.91
C PHE A 26 4.34 6.24 -2.10
N GLN A 27 4.16 6.63 -3.36
CA GLN A 27 3.78 7.97 -3.76
C GLN A 27 2.88 7.85 -5.00
N ASN A 28 1.84 8.66 -5.07
CA ASN A 28 0.99 8.69 -6.24
C ASN A 28 0.48 10.11 -6.52
N THR A 29 0.26 10.39 -7.79
CA THR A 29 -0.18 11.67 -8.32
C THR A 29 -1.22 11.42 -9.41
N PHE A 30 -2.17 12.35 -9.56
CA PHE A 30 -3.35 12.13 -10.40
C PHE A 30 -3.38 13.00 -11.66
N GLU A 31 -2.23 13.28 -12.28
CA GLU A 31 -2.17 14.13 -13.49
C GLU A 31 -2.85 13.50 -14.70
N TYR A 32 -2.93 12.16 -14.75
CA TYR A 32 -3.42 11.43 -15.91
C TYR A 32 -4.56 10.46 -15.62
N THR A 33 -4.47 9.67 -14.54
CA THR A 33 -5.44 8.60 -14.28
C THR A 33 -5.52 8.26 -12.80
N VAL A 34 -6.64 7.67 -12.40
CA VAL A 34 -6.87 7.00 -11.11
C VAL A 34 -6.98 5.49 -11.27
N ASP A 35 -6.92 4.98 -12.50
CA ASP A 35 -7.16 3.58 -12.85
C ASP A 35 -5.86 2.80 -13.08
N ASN A 36 -4.73 3.29 -12.56
CA ASN A 36 -3.51 2.50 -12.57
C ASN A 36 -3.63 1.41 -11.49
N THR A 37 -4.07 0.22 -11.91
CA THR A 37 -4.31 -0.95 -11.06
C THR A 37 -3.05 -1.54 -10.43
N GLU A 38 -1.86 -1.06 -10.80
CA GLU A 38 -0.62 -1.40 -10.09
C GLU A 38 -0.39 -0.50 -8.86
N LEU A 39 -1.03 0.68 -8.81
CA LEU A 39 -0.84 1.66 -7.76
C LEU A 39 -2.07 1.80 -6.84
N LEU A 40 -3.26 1.57 -7.38
CA LEU A 40 -4.54 1.83 -6.71
C LEU A 40 -5.51 0.65 -6.86
N THR A 41 -6.35 0.47 -5.84
CA THR A 41 -7.57 -0.33 -5.91
C THR A 41 -8.76 0.61 -5.72
N ASN A 42 -9.75 0.52 -6.61
CA ASN A 42 -10.94 1.36 -6.58
C ASN A 42 -12.17 0.47 -6.35
N THR A 43 -12.92 0.71 -5.27
CA THR A 43 -14.14 -0.02 -4.93
C THR A 43 -15.32 0.95 -4.89
N VAL A 44 -16.39 0.66 -5.62
CA VAL A 44 -17.57 1.53 -5.71
C VAL A 44 -18.86 0.74 -5.49
N VAL A 45 -19.84 1.36 -4.83
CA VAL A 45 -21.16 0.77 -4.56
C VAL A 45 -22.26 1.78 -4.92
N ALA A 46 -23.38 1.25 -5.44
CA ALA A 46 -24.60 2.01 -5.75
C ALA A 46 -24.34 3.31 -6.55
N GLY A 47 -23.51 3.22 -7.59
CA GLY A 47 -23.20 4.33 -8.48
C GLY A 47 -22.12 5.28 -7.98
N GLY A 48 -21.38 4.92 -6.91
CA GLY A 48 -20.17 5.64 -6.51
C GLY A 48 -19.15 5.71 -7.65
N THR A 49 -18.26 6.70 -7.58
CA THR A 49 -17.32 7.01 -8.64
C THR A 49 -15.92 7.23 -8.10
N VAL A 50 -14.93 6.73 -8.83
CA VAL A 50 -13.52 7.10 -8.67
C VAL A 50 -13.06 7.53 -10.06
N THR A 51 -12.72 8.82 -10.21
CA THR A 51 -12.41 9.42 -11.51
C THR A 51 -11.24 10.39 -11.40
N GLN A 52 -10.70 10.80 -12.54
CA GLN A 52 -9.71 11.86 -12.62
C GLN A 52 -10.34 13.09 -13.28
N ALA A 53 -10.12 14.27 -12.66
CA ALA A 53 -10.50 15.54 -13.27
C ALA A 53 -9.59 16.66 -12.76
N ASN A 54 -9.21 17.58 -13.65
CA ASN A 54 -8.38 18.76 -13.34
C ASN A 54 -7.05 18.41 -12.64
N GLY A 55 -6.44 17.27 -12.98
CA GLY A 55 -5.20 16.81 -12.34
C GLY A 55 -5.38 16.32 -10.91
N MET A 56 -6.61 16.00 -10.51
CA MET A 56 -6.95 15.46 -9.19
C MET A 56 -7.71 14.15 -9.31
N GLY A 57 -7.43 13.23 -8.39
CA GLY A 57 -8.29 12.10 -8.11
C GLY A 57 -9.56 12.61 -7.42
N THR A 58 -10.71 12.20 -7.93
CA THR A 58 -12.04 12.55 -7.41
C THR A 58 -12.74 11.27 -7.01
N VAL A 59 -13.03 11.15 -5.71
CA VAL A 59 -13.81 10.05 -5.14
C VAL A 59 -15.16 10.63 -4.74
N GLY A 60 -16.24 10.10 -5.30
CA GLY A 60 -17.59 10.66 -5.17
C GLY A 60 -18.64 9.58 -4.94
N THR A 61 -19.71 9.93 -4.23
CA THR A 61 -20.92 9.10 -4.21
C THR A 61 -21.78 9.42 -5.44
N SER A 62 -22.99 8.87 -5.49
CA SER A 62 -24.05 9.36 -6.38
C SER A 62 -25.21 9.90 -5.56
N THR A 63 -26.28 10.32 -6.22
CA THR A 63 -27.55 10.66 -5.56
C THR A 63 -28.37 9.44 -5.13
N THR A 64 -27.83 8.23 -5.29
CA THR A 64 -28.44 6.98 -4.83
C THR A 64 -28.05 6.74 -3.37
N THR A 65 -28.99 6.35 -2.53
CA THR A 65 -28.75 6.03 -1.11
C THR A 65 -27.77 4.87 -0.94
N ALA A 66 -26.99 4.89 0.13
CA ALA A 66 -25.94 3.92 0.44
C ALA A 66 -24.90 3.78 -0.68
N SER A 67 -24.65 4.88 -1.39
CA SER A 67 -23.57 4.98 -2.36
C SER A 67 -22.26 5.25 -1.63
N THR A 68 -21.27 4.42 -1.94
CA THR A 68 -19.92 4.53 -1.40
C THR A 68 -18.90 4.47 -2.52
N ALA A 69 -17.76 5.11 -2.29
CA ALA A 69 -16.58 4.95 -3.12
C ALA A 69 -15.33 4.97 -2.23
N LEU A 70 -14.42 4.04 -2.52
CA LEU A 70 -13.13 3.86 -1.88
C LEU A 70 -12.05 3.88 -2.95
N MET A 71 -11.06 4.75 -2.78
CA MET A 71 -9.78 4.64 -3.47
C MET A 71 -8.73 4.31 -2.40
N GLU A 72 -7.97 3.25 -2.62
CA GLU A 72 -6.90 2.84 -1.72
C GLU A 72 -5.57 2.61 -2.47
N SER A 73 -4.44 2.92 -1.85
CA SER A 73 -3.12 2.55 -2.39
C SER A 73 -2.95 1.04 -2.38
N ARG A 74 -2.33 0.44 -3.40
CA ARG A 74 -2.05 -1.01 -3.37
C ARG A 74 -0.93 -1.39 -2.42
N GLN A 75 0.10 -0.55 -2.38
CA GLN A 75 1.22 -0.76 -1.48
C GLN A 75 0.86 -0.30 -0.06
N HIS A 76 1.37 -1.02 0.91
CA HIS A 76 1.05 -0.84 2.32
C HIS A 76 1.98 0.19 2.99
N ALA A 77 1.39 1.07 3.78
CA ALA A 77 2.04 1.97 4.74
C ALA A 77 2.38 1.17 6.00
N ARG A 78 3.29 0.21 5.85
CA ARG A 78 3.74 -0.65 6.95
C ARG A 78 4.62 0.12 7.92
N TYR A 79 4.24 0.10 9.19
CA TYR A 79 5.07 0.68 10.25
C TYR A 79 6.37 -0.12 10.46
N HIS A 80 7.50 0.60 10.52
CA HIS A 80 8.79 0.03 10.88
C HIS A 80 9.09 0.31 12.36
N ALA A 81 9.26 -0.76 13.14
CA ALA A 81 9.43 -0.68 14.59
C ALA A 81 10.61 0.24 14.99
N GLY A 82 10.31 1.26 15.81
CA GLY A 82 11.30 2.23 16.28
C GLY A 82 11.57 3.41 15.31
N GLN A 83 10.93 3.43 14.14
CA GLN A 83 10.91 4.57 13.22
C GLN A 83 9.58 5.33 13.33
N GLY A 84 9.48 6.51 12.71
CA GLY A 84 8.23 7.26 12.56
C GLY A 84 7.54 6.92 11.24
N GLY A 85 6.20 6.89 11.25
CA GLY A 85 5.38 6.85 10.04
C GLY A 85 4.87 8.24 9.69
N LEU A 86 4.95 8.62 8.43
CA LEU A 86 4.58 9.95 7.96
C LEU A 86 3.77 9.85 6.67
N SER A 87 2.51 10.29 6.72
CA SER A 87 1.63 10.40 5.54
C SER A 87 1.50 11.87 5.15
N ARG A 88 1.60 12.15 3.85
CA ARG A 88 1.32 13.47 3.26
C ARG A 88 0.31 13.31 2.16
N PHE A 89 -0.69 14.18 2.15
CA PHE A 89 -1.70 14.16 1.11
C PHE A 89 -2.36 15.52 1.01
N THR A 90 -2.92 15.80 -0.15
CA THR A 90 -3.81 16.94 -0.32
C THR A 90 -5.26 16.53 -0.17
N ALA A 91 -6.12 17.42 0.29
CA ALA A 91 -7.55 17.16 0.30
C ALA A 91 -8.39 18.43 0.20
N LEU A 92 -9.53 18.30 -0.46
CA LEU A 92 -10.67 19.20 -0.38
C LEU A 92 -11.96 18.37 -0.38
N TRP A 93 -13.02 18.95 0.18
CA TRP A 93 -14.31 18.28 0.38
C TRP A 93 -15.46 19.06 -0.24
N SER A 94 -16.51 18.35 -0.65
CA SER A 94 -17.81 18.97 -0.92
C SER A 94 -18.47 19.46 0.37
N ALA A 95 -19.59 20.18 0.23
CA ALA A 95 -20.37 20.61 1.39
C ALA A 95 -20.79 19.39 2.23
N PRO A 96 -20.57 19.40 3.56
CA PRO A 96 -20.90 18.28 4.42
C PRO A 96 -22.41 18.14 4.62
N VAL A 97 -22.87 16.91 4.82
CA VAL A 97 -24.28 16.59 5.07
C VAL A 97 -24.36 15.64 6.27
N GLU A 98 -25.34 15.86 7.14
CA GLU A 98 -25.57 15.00 8.31
C GLU A 98 -25.79 13.54 7.89
N GLY A 99 -25.21 12.60 8.63
CA GLY A 99 -25.29 11.16 8.33
C GLY A 99 -24.49 10.70 7.10
N THR A 100 -23.55 11.51 6.61
CA THR A 100 -22.58 11.15 5.58
C THR A 100 -21.16 11.08 6.13
N GLU A 101 -20.25 10.41 5.43
CA GLU A 101 -18.85 10.30 5.81
C GLU A 101 -17.96 10.68 4.63
N MET A 102 -16.93 11.48 4.90
CA MET A 102 -15.90 11.81 3.92
C MET A 102 -14.54 11.82 4.61
N TYR A 103 -13.75 10.77 4.44
CA TYR A 103 -12.47 10.58 5.11
C TYR A 103 -11.31 10.46 4.12
N VAL A 104 -10.15 10.99 4.50
CA VAL A 104 -8.88 10.78 3.79
C VAL A 104 -7.74 10.66 4.78
N GLY A 105 -6.83 9.71 4.53
CA GLY A 105 -5.74 9.43 5.46
C GLY A 105 -5.19 8.03 5.31
N LEU A 106 -4.96 7.38 6.44
CA LEU A 106 -4.46 6.01 6.55
C LEU A 106 -5.52 5.12 7.21
N ALA A 107 -5.85 3.97 6.64
CA ALA A 107 -6.59 2.91 7.34
C ALA A 107 -6.25 1.54 6.76
N ASP A 108 -6.64 0.48 7.46
CA ASP A 108 -6.45 -0.89 7.02
C ASP A 108 -7.62 -1.38 6.17
N GLU A 109 -8.50 -2.22 6.72
CA GLU A 109 -9.63 -2.82 6.05
C GLU A 109 -10.94 -2.17 6.47
N ILE A 110 -11.97 -2.35 5.64
CA ILE A 110 -13.31 -1.88 5.96
C ILE A 110 -13.81 -2.58 7.23
N GLY A 111 -14.26 -1.79 8.19
CA GLY A 111 -14.74 -2.27 9.48
C GLY A 111 -16.12 -2.93 9.38
N SER A 112 -16.46 -3.70 10.41
CA SER A 112 -17.77 -4.34 10.55
C SER A 112 -18.81 -3.44 11.24
N ILE A 113 -18.35 -2.49 12.06
CA ILE A 113 -19.18 -1.56 12.85
C ILE A 113 -18.89 -0.12 12.45
N ALA A 114 -17.61 0.22 12.31
CA ALA A 114 -17.17 1.52 11.83
C ALA A 114 -16.71 1.44 10.37
N ALA A 115 -16.43 2.58 9.74
CA ALA A 115 -15.94 2.60 8.36
C ALA A 115 -14.66 1.77 8.17
N PHE A 116 -13.77 1.76 9.16
CA PHE A 116 -12.51 1.01 9.15
C PHE A 116 -12.27 0.31 10.49
N GLU A 117 -11.49 -0.78 10.45
CA GLU A 117 -11.08 -1.46 11.68
C GLU A 117 -10.02 -0.66 12.43
N ASN A 118 -8.94 -0.23 11.75
CA ASN A 118 -7.89 0.63 12.29
C ASN A 118 -7.52 1.76 11.32
N GLY A 119 -7.15 2.93 11.85
CA GLY A 119 -6.72 4.03 10.99
C GLY A 119 -6.64 5.41 11.63
N PHE A 120 -6.08 6.34 10.86
CA PHE A 120 -5.92 7.76 11.14
C PHE A 120 -6.42 8.57 9.95
N MET A 121 -7.57 9.22 10.11
CA MET A 121 -8.27 9.93 9.04
C MET A 121 -8.51 11.39 9.40
N VAL A 122 -8.52 12.25 8.38
CA VAL A 122 -9.00 13.63 8.45
C VAL A 122 -10.22 13.77 7.54
N GLY A 123 -11.25 14.49 7.98
CA GLY A 123 -12.41 14.72 7.14
C GLY A 123 -13.68 15.02 7.92
N TYR A 124 -14.82 14.70 7.31
CA TYR A 124 -16.15 14.94 7.87
C TYR A 124 -16.82 13.64 8.33
N ASP A 125 -17.31 13.67 9.57
CA ASP A 125 -18.31 12.74 10.12
C ASP A 125 -19.63 13.51 10.29
N GLY A 126 -20.56 13.28 9.37
CA GLY A 126 -21.73 14.15 9.17
C GLY A 126 -21.29 15.58 8.85
N VAL A 127 -21.61 16.51 9.73
CA VAL A 127 -21.19 17.92 9.64
C VAL A 127 -19.94 18.26 10.47
N THR A 128 -19.39 17.30 11.19
CA THR A 128 -18.23 17.53 12.08
C THR A 128 -16.95 17.28 11.31
N PHE A 129 -16.19 18.34 11.03
CA PHE A 129 -14.82 18.20 10.54
C PHE A 129 -13.88 17.89 11.69
N GLY A 130 -12.95 16.96 11.50
CA GLY A 130 -11.96 16.65 12.53
C GLY A 130 -10.98 15.55 12.16
N PHE A 131 -10.34 15.03 13.20
CA PHE A 131 -9.50 13.86 13.14
C PHE A 131 -10.27 12.65 13.67
N HIS A 132 -10.24 11.54 12.93
CA HIS A 132 -10.93 10.31 13.26
C HIS A 132 -9.92 9.18 13.38
N ARG A 133 -9.81 8.62 14.57
CA ARG A 133 -9.00 7.43 14.83
C ARG A 133 -9.91 6.21 14.90
N PHE A 134 -9.58 5.18 14.14
CA PHE A 134 -10.23 3.88 14.22
C PHE A 134 -9.32 2.92 14.98
N GLN A 135 -9.88 2.21 15.95
CA GLN A 135 -9.18 1.20 16.72
C GLN A 135 -10.12 0.02 16.93
N ASN A 136 -9.87 -1.09 16.25
CA ASN A 136 -10.66 -2.31 16.31
C ASN A 136 -12.17 -2.03 16.19
N ASP A 137 -12.58 -1.44 15.08
CA ASP A 137 -13.99 -1.10 14.78
C ASP A 137 -14.59 0.00 15.69
N THR A 138 -13.80 0.63 16.54
CA THR A 138 -14.23 1.77 17.36
C THR A 138 -13.70 3.07 16.77
N LYS A 139 -14.61 3.98 16.39
CA LYS A 139 -14.28 5.33 15.93
C LYS A 139 -14.18 6.30 17.11
N ILE A 140 -13.05 6.99 17.21
CA ILE A 140 -12.84 8.13 18.11
C ILE A 140 -12.70 9.38 17.25
N THR A 141 -13.62 10.33 17.42
CA THR A 141 -13.62 11.62 16.72
C THR A 141 -13.09 12.71 17.65
N ILE A 142 -12.16 13.52 17.14
CA ILE A 142 -11.70 14.76 17.76
C ILE A 142 -12.08 15.88 16.80
N ALA A 143 -13.08 16.67 17.17
CA ALA A 143 -13.57 17.74 16.33
C ALA A 143 -12.51 18.83 16.15
N LEU A 144 -12.53 19.54 15.03
CA LEU A 144 -11.60 20.64 14.76
C LEU A 144 -11.59 21.69 15.88
N SER A 145 -12.73 21.97 16.51
CA SER A 145 -12.83 22.90 17.65
C SER A 145 -12.08 22.45 18.91
N GLU A 146 -11.68 21.17 18.98
CA GLU A 146 -10.94 20.58 20.11
C GLU A 146 -9.43 20.49 19.82
N TRP A 147 -8.99 20.93 18.64
CA TRP A 147 -7.58 20.91 18.28
C TRP A 147 -6.78 21.96 19.08
N ASP A 148 -5.47 21.71 19.22
CA ASP A 148 -4.57 22.66 19.90
C ASP A 148 -4.54 24.00 19.15
N ASP A 149 -4.67 23.92 17.83
CA ASP A 149 -5.03 25.01 16.94
C ASP A 149 -6.37 24.69 16.23
N PRO A 150 -7.47 25.35 16.62
CA PRO A 150 -8.78 25.12 16.00
C PRO A 150 -8.90 25.54 14.54
N LEU A 151 -7.89 26.21 13.97
CA LEU A 151 -7.88 26.71 12.59
C LEU A 151 -9.16 27.51 12.23
N ASP A 152 -9.67 28.29 13.18
CA ASP A 152 -10.80 29.20 13.03
C ASP A 152 -10.39 30.68 13.19
N GLY A 153 -9.08 30.94 13.13
CA GLY A 153 -8.47 32.25 13.37
C GLY A 153 -8.23 32.58 14.86
N SER A 154 -8.70 31.76 15.81
CA SER A 154 -8.47 31.98 17.24
C SER A 154 -7.24 31.25 17.80
N GLY A 155 -6.76 30.23 17.08
CA GLY A 155 -5.63 29.38 17.47
C GLY A 155 -4.25 30.03 17.29
N PRO A 156 -3.18 29.37 17.77
CA PRO A 156 -1.82 29.91 17.73
C PRO A 156 -1.27 30.29 16.35
N SER A 157 -1.71 29.62 15.28
CA SER A 157 -1.34 29.97 13.89
C SER A 157 -2.06 31.22 13.37
N GLY A 158 -3.25 31.51 13.90
CA GLY A 158 -4.16 32.51 13.34
C GLY A 158 -4.78 32.12 11.99
N MET A 159 -4.55 30.90 11.50
CA MET A 159 -5.09 30.39 10.24
C MET A 159 -6.58 30.10 10.36
N THR A 160 -7.35 30.34 9.30
CA THR A 160 -8.71 29.84 9.15
C THR A 160 -8.76 28.83 8.02
N ILE A 161 -9.02 27.56 8.32
CA ILE A 161 -9.07 26.52 7.29
C ILE A 161 -10.32 26.67 6.41
N ASN A 162 -10.14 26.55 5.09
CA ASN A 162 -11.23 26.42 4.14
C ASN A 162 -11.18 25.02 3.51
N THR A 163 -12.03 24.11 3.99
CA THR A 163 -12.09 22.71 3.56
C THR A 163 -12.64 22.52 2.14
N ALA A 164 -13.27 23.55 1.55
CA ALA A 164 -13.70 23.54 0.15
C ALA A 164 -12.56 23.86 -0.83
N MET A 165 -11.38 24.22 -0.32
CA MET A 165 -10.15 24.47 -1.10
C MET A 165 -9.13 23.36 -0.84
N LEU A 166 -8.15 23.22 -1.75
CA LEU A 166 -7.11 22.22 -1.61
C LEU A 166 -6.16 22.60 -0.48
N ASN A 167 -6.06 21.74 0.53
CA ASN A 167 -5.14 21.89 1.67
C ASN A 167 -4.12 20.75 1.67
N VAL A 168 -2.91 21.01 2.17
CA VAL A 168 -1.86 19.99 2.33
C VAL A 168 -1.82 19.54 3.78
N PHE A 169 -2.05 18.25 4.02
CA PHE A 169 -2.05 17.64 5.34
C PHE A 169 -0.84 16.73 5.52
N GLN A 170 -0.42 16.58 6.77
CA GLN A 170 0.55 15.58 7.17
C GLN A 170 0.12 14.91 8.48
N ILE A 171 0.06 13.58 8.49
CA ILE A 171 -0.13 12.78 9.70
C ILE A 171 1.21 12.13 10.03
N GLN A 172 1.76 12.44 11.20
CA GLN A 172 3.00 11.84 11.70
C GLN A 172 2.67 11.03 12.95
N PHE A 173 3.07 9.78 13.00
CA PHE A 173 2.86 8.93 14.17
C PHE A 173 4.09 8.10 14.48
N GLN A 174 4.31 7.90 15.76
CA GLN A 174 5.22 6.89 16.27
C GLN A 174 4.33 5.87 16.94
N TYR A 175 4.29 4.65 16.39
CA TYR A 175 3.40 3.63 16.93
C TYR A 175 3.94 3.15 18.27
N LEU A 176 4.83 2.14 18.29
CA LEU A 176 5.23 1.42 19.52
C LEU A 176 4.04 1.13 20.48
N GLY A 177 2.82 1.10 19.93
CA GLY A 177 1.55 1.20 20.64
C GLY A 177 1.22 2.50 21.37
N ALA A 178 2.18 3.31 21.83
CA ALA A 178 1.92 4.41 22.76
C ALA A 178 2.43 5.80 22.36
N GLY A 179 3.05 5.93 21.19
CA GLY A 179 3.55 7.23 20.75
C GLY A 179 2.42 8.18 20.34
N PRO A 180 2.65 9.50 20.42
CA PRO A 180 1.70 10.51 19.99
C PRO A 180 1.48 10.47 18.47
N ILE A 181 0.27 10.86 18.07
CA ILE A 181 -0.11 11.10 16.67
C ILE A 181 -0.23 12.61 16.49
N LYS A 182 0.44 13.15 15.49
CA LYS A 182 0.50 14.58 15.21
C LYS A 182 -0.14 14.87 13.87
N ILE A 183 -1.01 15.87 13.85
CA ILE A 183 -1.71 16.34 12.66
C ILE A 183 -1.14 17.70 12.31
N PHE A 184 -0.64 17.82 11.10
CA PHE A 184 -0.10 19.05 10.54
C PHE A 184 -0.90 19.48 9.33
N ILE A 185 -0.96 20.78 9.11
CA ILE A 185 -1.50 21.42 7.92
C ILE A 185 -0.51 22.46 7.41
N GLU A 186 -0.44 22.69 6.10
CA GLU A 186 0.35 23.80 5.54
C GLU A 186 -0.30 25.15 5.86
N ASP A 187 0.51 26.08 6.39
CA ASP A 187 0.13 27.45 6.69
C ASP A 187 -0.08 28.26 5.40
N ASP A 188 -1.22 28.94 5.30
CA ASP A 188 -1.63 29.71 4.11
C ASP A 188 -0.76 30.94 3.82
N THR A 189 0.03 31.38 4.81
CA THR A 189 0.81 32.62 4.73
C THR A 189 2.26 32.33 4.35
N ASN A 190 2.85 31.25 4.89
CA ASN A 190 4.28 30.97 4.71
C ASN A 190 4.59 29.62 4.03
N GLY A 191 3.59 28.78 3.76
CA GLY A 191 3.75 27.52 3.03
C GLY A 191 4.53 26.45 3.80
N LYS A 192 4.60 26.54 5.14
CA LYS A 192 5.23 25.52 6.00
C LYS A 192 4.18 24.78 6.79
N PHE A 193 4.48 23.53 7.14
CA PHE A 193 3.64 22.77 8.05
C PHE A 193 3.63 23.39 9.46
N ILE A 194 2.43 23.63 9.96
CA ILE A 194 2.13 23.95 11.36
C ILE A 194 1.52 22.73 12.04
N LEU A 195 1.85 22.52 13.31
CA LEU A 195 1.24 21.47 14.12
C LEU A 195 -0.14 21.94 14.56
N ALA A 196 -1.19 21.35 13.99
CA ALA A 196 -2.57 21.72 14.29
C ALA A 196 -3.08 21.02 15.55
N HIS A 197 -2.72 19.74 15.74
CA HIS A 197 -3.10 19.01 16.95
C HIS A 197 -2.18 17.82 17.25
N THR A 198 -2.01 17.50 18.54
CA THR A 198 -1.35 16.29 19.03
C THR A 198 -2.29 15.40 19.84
N VAL A 199 -2.57 14.21 19.33
CA VAL A 199 -3.24 13.15 20.09
C VAL A 199 -2.21 12.48 20.99
N SER A 200 -2.25 12.81 22.29
CA SER A 200 -1.38 12.21 23.30
C SER A 200 -1.87 10.81 23.68
N TYR A 201 -0.95 9.85 23.79
CA TYR A 201 -1.29 8.46 24.13
C TYR A 201 -0.44 7.88 25.27
N VAL A 202 0.78 8.39 25.43
CA VAL A 202 1.71 7.95 26.46
C VAL A 202 1.12 8.03 27.86
N ASN A 203 1.24 6.95 28.63
CA ASN A 203 0.74 6.82 30.02
C ASN A 203 -0.76 7.08 30.21
N GLN A 204 -1.58 6.96 29.15
CA GLN A 204 -3.01 7.23 29.21
C GLN A 204 -3.87 5.99 28.92
N ASN A 205 -3.32 4.99 28.23
CA ASN A 205 -4.08 3.84 27.75
C ASN A 205 -3.31 2.54 28.03
N THR A 206 -4.06 1.42 28.10
CA THR A 206 -3.52 0.08 28.32
C THR A 206 -3.42 -0.75 27.05
N GLU A 207 -4.09 -0.32 25.98
CA GLU A 207 -4.00 -0.91 24.64
C GLU A 207 -3.15 -0.01 23.72
N PRO A 208 -2.71 -0.49 22.55
CA PRO A 208 -2.09 0.33 21.53
C PRO A 208 -3.04 1.37 20.91
N SER A 209 -2.53 2.44 20.29
CA SER A 209 -3.36 3.46 19.61
C SER A 209 -4.20 2.93 18.44
N VAL A 210 -3.77 1.80 17.86
CA VAL A 210 -4.40 1.02 16.77
C VAL A 210 -3.95 -0.44 16.96
N HIS A 211 -4.75 -1.45 16.62
CA HIS A 211 -4.33 -2.85 16.78
C HIS A 211 -3.46 -3.36 15.62
N ASN A 212 -3.58 -2.73 14.46
CA ASN A 212 -2.79 -3.02 13.27
C ASN A 212 -2.19 -1.72 12.72
N PRO A 213 -0.86 -1.52 12.76
CA PRO A 213 -0.20 -0.34 12.22
C PRO A 213 0.25 -0.53 10.75
N ASN A 214 -0.43 -1.38 9.98
CA ASN A 214 -0.26 -1.53 8.54
C ASN A 214 -1.49 -0.95 7.86
N PHE A 215 -1.29 0.07 7.03
CA PHE A 215 -2.39 0.82 6.44
C PHE A 215 -2.26 0.91 4.92
N HIS A 216 -3.29 1.41 4.27
CA HIS A 216 -3.29 1.98 2.93
C HIS A 216 -3.51 3.48 3.04
N HIS A 217 -3.05 4.25 2.05
CA HIS A 217 -3.63 5.56 1.84
C HIS A 217 -5.04 5.39 1.31
N ILE A 218 -6.01 6.06 1.93
CA ILE A 218 -7.42 5.91 1.59
C ILE A 218 -8.07 7.27 1.35
N MET A 219 -8.94 7.33 0.34
CA MET A 219 -10.01 8.32 0.19
C MET A 219 -11.36 7.58 0.21
N TRP A 220 -12.24 7.93 1.15
CA TRP A 220 -13.52 7.26 1.37
C TRP A 220 -14.66 8.26 1.43
N VAL A 221 -15.74 7.95 0.72
CA VAL A 221 -17.00 8.67 0.79
C VAL A 221 -18.16 7.70 0.95
N ASN A 222 -19.12 8.08 1.79
CA ASN A 222 -20.33 7.33 2.07
C ASN A 222 -21.48 8.31 2.31
N ASN A 223 -22.54 8.24 1.49
CA ASN A 223 -23.69 9.13 1.67
C ASN A 223 -24.77 8.56 2.61
N GLY A 224 -24.54 7.37 3.18
CA GLY A 224 -25.41 6.75 4.16
C GLY A 224 -26.85 6.63 3.66
N GLY A 225 -27.81 7.09 4.46
CA GLY A 225 -29.23 7.11 4.08
C GLY A 225 -29.66 8.28 3.20
N THR A 226 -28.74 9.15 2.77
CA THR A 226 -29.05 10.39 2.04
C THR A 226 -29.00 10.20 0.52
N THR A 227 -29.43 11.22 -0.24
CA THR A 227 -29.28 11.28 -1.70
C THR A 227 -28.30 12.38 -2.12
N SER A 228 -27.44 12.81 -1.20
CA SER A 228 -26.43 13.83 -1.46
C SER A 228 -25.23 13.20 -2.15
N ASP A 229 -24.63 13.95 -3.07
CA ASP A 229 -23.37 13.60 -3.70
C ASP A 229 -22.22 14.16 -2.85
N MET A 230 -21.44 13.26 -2.24
CA MET A 230 -20.34 13.56 -1.34
C MET A 230 -19.03 13.30 -2.07
N ILE A 231 -18.14 14.29 -2.09
CA ILE A 231 -16.94 14.28 -2.93
C ILE A 231 -15.71 14.68 -2.13
N ILE A 232 -14.64 13.90 -2.27
CA ILE A 232 -13.27 14.29 -1.88
C ILE A 232 -12.42 14.39 -3.14
N ARG A 233 -11.55 15.40 -3.19
CA ARG A 233 -10.50 15.48 -4.22
C ARG A 233 -9.12 15.61 -3.62
N SER A 234 -8.15 15.00 -4.28
CA SER A 234 -6.72 15.08 -3.94
C SER A 234 -5.90 15.20 -5.21
N GLY A 235 -4.86 16.03 -5.21
CA GLY A 235 -3.86 16.09 -6.29
C GLY A 235 -2.79 15.00 -6.17
N SER A 236 -2.41 14.62 -4.95
CA SER A 236 -1.41 13.58 -4.69
C SER A 236 -1.38 13.11 -3.25
N PHE A 237 -0.71 11.98 -3.02
CA PHE A 237 -0.42 11.47 -1.69
C PHE A 237 0.92 10.72 -1.66
N GLY A 238 1.47 10.51 -0.46
CA GLY A 238 2.61 9.65 -0.24
C GLY A 238 2.79 9.28 1.22
N PHE A 239 3.38 8.12 1.46
CA PHE A 239 3.76 7.63 2.77
C PHE A 239 5.27 7.42 2.86
N TYR A 240 5.82 7.77 4.02
CA TYR A 240 7.25 7.79 4.28
C TYR A 240 7.53 7.17 5.64
N ILE A 241 8.69 6.53 5.72
CA ILE A 241 9.28 6.09 6.97
C ILE A 241 10.38 7.07 7.36
N GLU A 242 10.36 7.53 8.60
CA GLU A 242 11.37 8.45 9.16
C GLU A 242 12.63 7.70 9.58
N GLY A 243 13.29 7.09 8.60
CA GLY A 243 14.54 6.37 8.72
C GLY A 243 14.87 5.62 7.44
N ARG A 244 16.08 5.06 7.35
CA ARG A 244 16.48 4.21 6.22
C ARG A 244 15.79 2.86 6.26
N THR A 245 15.25 2.42 5.13
CA THR A 245 14.49 1.16 4.98
C THR A 245 15.34 0.02 4.41
N ASP A 246 16.30 0.30 3.53
CA ASP A 246 17.08 -0.73 2.81
C ASP A 246 17.90 -1.67 3.74
N LEU A 247 18.38 -1.16 4.89
CA LEU A 247 19.27 -1.92 5.77
C LEU A 247 18.55 -2.98 6.63
N ILE A 248 17.25 -2.81 6.88
CA ILE A 248 16.43 -3.75 7.66
C ILE A 248 15.89 -4.90 6.77
N GLN A 249 15.92 -4.72 5.44
CA GLN A 249 15.54 -5.73 4.47
C GLN A 249 16.63 -6.77 4.20
N LEU A 250 17.82 -6.67 4.83
CA LEU A 250 18.94 -7.59 4.61
C LEU A 250 18.79 -8.95 5.31
N HIS A 251 18.05 -9.04 6.42
CA HIS A 251 17.83 -10.26 7.21
C HIS A 251 16.33 -10.65 7.22
N GLN A 252 15.83 -10.94 6.03
CA GLN A 252 14.45 -11.36 5.79
C GLN A 252 14.47 -12.78 5.21
N PRO A 253 13.47 -13.63 5.48
CA PRO A 253 13.46 -15.00 4.99
C PRO A 253 13.42 -15.01 3.46
N GLN A 254 14.23 -15.90 2.89
CA GLN A 254 14.40 -16.07 1.46
C GLN A 254 13.93 -17.48 1.08
N PHE A 255 13.08 -17.57 0.07
CA PHE A 255 12.50 -18.82 -0.41
C PHE A 255 12.71 -18.96 -1.91
N ALA A 256 12.60 -20.21 -2.38
CA ALA A 256 12.68 -20.55 -3.79
C ALA A 256 11.57 -21.56 -4.13
N SER A 257 11.08 -21.52 -5.36
CA SER A 257 10.07 -22.47 -5.86
C SER A 257 10.64 -23.87 -6.10
N GLY A 258 11.97 -24.01 -6.06
CA GLY A 258 12.67 -25.08 -6.75
C GLY A 258 12.51 -24.97 -8.27
N THR A 259 13.09 -25.92 -9.00
CA THR A 259 12.91 -26.03 -10.45
C THR A 259 11.66 -26.84 -10.76
N GLN A 260 10.70 -26.23 -11.45
CA GLN A 260 9.52 -26.89 -11.99
C GLN A 260 9.69 -27.06 -13.50
N GLN A 261 8.97 -28.03 -14.09
CA GLN A 261 9.13 -28.35 -15.52
C GLN A 261 7.81 -28.75 -16.17
N LYS A 262 7.68 -28.40 -17.46
CA LYS A 262 6.66 -28.92 -18.35
C LYS A 262 7.35 -29.57 -19.55
N THR A 263 6.87 -30.73 -19.96
CA THR A 263 7.42 -31.48 -21.10
C THR A 263 6.56 -31.28 -22.34
N SER A 264 7.14 -31.54 -23.50
CA SER A 264 6.44 -31.48 -24.79
C SER A 264 5.85 -30.10 -25.12
N VAL A 265 6.49 -29.03 -24.65
CA VAL A 265 6.03 -27.65 -24.84
C VAL A 265 6.26 -27.21 -26.29
N THR A 266 5.20 -26.74 -26.95
CA THR A 266 5.22 -26.11 -28.28
C THR A 266 4.55 -24.75 -28.30
N ASP A 267 3.56 -24.57 -27.44
CA ASP A 267 2.87 -23.31 -27.19
C ASP A 267 3.20 -22.83 -25.78
N GLU A 268 2.80 -21.61 -25.45
CA GLU A 268 3.04 -21.08 -24.12
C GLU A 268 2.28 -21.84 -23.04
N VAL A 269 2.99 -22.23 -21.98
CA VAL A 269 2.44 -22.90 -20.80
C VAL A 269 2.92 -22.24 -19.51
N ALA A 270 2.09 -22.26 -18.48
CA ALA A 270 2.46 -21.93 -17.11
C ALA A 270 3.34 -23.06 -16.56
N ILE A 271 4.61 -22.78 -16.26
CA ILE A 271 5.52 -23.73 -15.63
C ILE A 271 5.21 -23.81 -14.12
N LEU A 272 5.09 -22.64 -13.49
CA LEU A 272 4.66 -22.47 -12.11
C LEU A 272 4.06 -21.07 -11.94
N THR A 273 3.21 -20.91 -10.92
CA THR A 273 2.73 -19.60 -10.46
C THR A 273 2.86 -19.50 -8.95
N ILE A 274 3.48 -18.43 -8.46
CA ILE A 274 3.43 -18.10 -7.03
C ILE A 274 2.34 -17.07 -6.77
N ARG A 275 1.70 -17.16 -5.60
CA ARG A 275 0.74 -16.18 -5.10
C ARG A 275 1.15 -15.71 -3.71
N ASN A 276 1.19 -14.39 -3.51
CA ASN A 276 1.29 -13.83 -2.17
C ASN A 276 -0.10 -13.94 -1.51
N LYS A 277 -0.22 -14.69 -0.41
CA LYS A 277 -1.53 -14.96 0.22
C LYS A 277 -2.21 -13.67 0.66
N THR A 278 -3.53 -13.61 0.56
CA THR A 278 -4.32 -12.49 1.14
C THR A 278 -4.44 -12.61 2.67
N THR A 279 -4.19 -13.79 3.23
CA THR A 279 -4.21 -14.03 4.68
C THR A 279 -3.00 -14.85 5.13
N TYR A 280 -2.48 -14.54 6.32
CA TYR A 280 -1.37 -15.25 6.96
C TYR A 280 -1.61 -15.30 8.48
N ALA A 281 -1.40 -16.47 9.10
CA ALA A 281 -1.68 -16.70 10.52
C ALA A 281 -3.10 -16.24 10.95
N SER A 282 -4.11 -16.48 10.11
CA SER A 282 -5.51 -16.10 10.31
C SER A 282 -5.76 -14.59 10.40
N LYS A 283 -4.85 -13.77 9.88
CA LYS A 283 -4.99 -12.32 9.74
C LYS A 283 -4.85 -11.91 8.29
N THR A 284 -5.38 -10.74 7.93
CA THR A 284 -5.10 -10.09 6.65
C THR A 284 -3.59 -9.92 6.49
N ASN A 285 -3.06 -10.35 5.34
CA ASN A 285 -1.64 -10.28 5.06
C ASN A 285 -1.27 -8.90 4.52
N PHE A 286 -0.18 -8.34 5.04
CA PHE A 286 0.39 -7.04 4.66
C PHE A 286 1.88 -7.15 4.28
N ILE A 287 2.38 -8.39 4.14
CA ILE A 287 3.78 -8.68 3.84
C ILE A 287 3.95 -8.74 2.34
N ASP A 288 4.68 -7.76 1.80
CA ASP A 288 5.08 -7.74 0.40
C ASP A 288 6.26 -8.70 0.17
N ILE A 289 6.39 -9.23 -1.05
CA ILE A 289 7.54 -10.04 -1.45
C ILE A 289 8.33 -9.36 -2.57
N LEU A 290 9.65 -9.44 -2.49
CA LEU A 290 10.60 -8.92 -3.47
C LEU A 290 11.17 -10.08 -4.28
N ILE A 291 11.01 -10.04 -5.60
CA ILE A 291 11.60 -11.05 -6.49
C ILE A 291 13.09 -10.75 -6.66
N GLN A 292 13.90 -11.79 -6.52
CA GLN A 292 15.36 -11.70 -6.55
C GLN A 292 15.96 -12.42 -7.75
N GLY A 293 15.39 -13.54 -8.17
CA GLY A 293 15.98 -14.37 -9.21
C GLY A 293 14.96 -15.05 -10.09
N LEU A 294 15.29 -15.16 -11.37
CA LEU A 294 14.59 -15.95 -12.36
C LEU A 294 15.54 -17.01 -12.92
N LEU A 295 15.07 -18.25 -12.99
CA LEU A 295 15.75 -19.35 -13.66
C LEU A 295 14.87 -19.84 -14.82
N GLY A 296 15.49 -20.01 -15.99
CA GLY A 296 14.88 -20.65 -17.15
C GLY A 296 15.84 -21.67 -17.74
N ALA A 297 15.32 -22.82 -18.17
CA ALA A 297 16.10 -23.80 -18.90
C ALA A 297 15.26 -24.50 -19.98
N ILE A 298 15.93 -24.95 -21.03
CA ILE A 298 15.36 -25.71 -22.14
C ILE A 298 16.18 -26.96 -22.41
N ASP A 299 15.48 -28.07 -22.59
CA ASP A 299 16.04 -29.28 -23.18
C ASP A 299 15.23 -29.64 -24.44
N ALA A 300 15.77 -29.25 -25.59
CA ALA A 300 15.20 -29.54 -26.89
C ALA A 300 15.99 -30.61 -27.66
N ASN A 301 15.27 -31.36 -28.49
CA ASN A 301 15.87 -32.39 -29.36
C ASN A 301 16.77 -31.83 -30.47
N GLN A 302 16.67 -30.53 -30.78
CA GLN A 302 17.43 -29.88 -31.85
C GLN A 302 18.08 -28.60 -31.33
N ALA A 303 19.38 -28.44 -31.62
CA ALA A 303 20.15 -27.26 -31.20
C ALA A 303 19.66 -25.94 -31.83
N SER A 304 18.91 -26.00 -32.93
CA SER A 304 18.31 -24.83 -33.58
C SER A 304 16.94 -24.45 -33.02
N ASN A 305 16.42 -25.19 -32.03
CA ASN A 305 15.16 -24.84 -31.40
C ASN A 305 15.34 -23.57 -30.54
N ILE A 306 14.32 -22.73 -30.46
CA ILE A 306 14.36 -21.53 -29.63
C ILE A 306 13.20 -21.61 -28.66
N GLY A 307 13.49 -21.46 -27.37
CA GLY A 307 12.49 -21.28 -26.33
C GLY A 307 12.58 -19.92 -25.67
N VAL A 308 11.56 -19.59 -24.90
CA VAL A 308 11.52 -18.39 -24.07
C VAL A 308 10.95 -18.78 -22.72
N VAL A 309 11.60 -18.33 -21.65
CA VAL A 309 11.03 -18.32 -20.30
C VAL A 309 10.81 -16.87 -19.91
N ARG A 310 9.59 -16.52 -19.49
CA ARG A 310 9.23 -15.17 -19.06
C ARG A 310 8.42 -15.21 -17.78
N ILE A 311 8.36 -14.07 -17.09
CA ILE A 311 7.46 -13.91 -15.94
C ILE A 311 6.36 -12.91 -16.24
N VAL A 312 5.15 -13.27 -15.83
CA VAL A 312 3.92 -12.52 -16.07
C VAL A 312 3.25 -12.28 -14.73
N LYS A 313 3.12 -11.01 -14.34
CA LYS A 313 2.41 -10.60 -13.12
C LYS A 313 0.91 -10.64 -13.37
N ASN A 314 0.15 -11.15 -12.41
CA ASN A 314 -1.32 -11.19 -12.42
C ASN A 314 -1.90 -11.83 -13.69
N ALA A 315 -1.28 -12.92 -14.15
CA ALA A 315 -1.77 -13.69 -15.28
C ALA A 315 -3.05 -14.46 -14.95
N THR A 316 -3.93 -14.61 -15.94
CA THR A 316 -5.07 -15.53 -15.89
C THR A 316 -4.62 -16.88 -16.40
N LEU A 317 -4.77 -17.90 -15.55
CA LEU A 317 -4.35 -19.27 -15.84
C LEU A 317 -5.49 -20.12 -16.41
N GLY A 318 -5.19 -20.92 -17.43
CA GLY A 318 -6.03 -22.04 -17.83
C GLY A 318 -5.86 -23.27 -16.92
N GLY A 319 -6.66 -24.30 -17.16
CA GLY A 319 -6.60 -25.55 -16.38
C GLY A 319 -7.34 -25.47 -15.05
N ALA A 320 -6.84 -26.19 -14.04
CA ALA A 320 -7.36 -26.16 -12.68
C ALA A 320 -6.20 -25.85 -11.69
N PRO A 321 -5.79 -24.58 -11.58
CA PRO A 321 -4.72 -24.19 -10.65
C PRO A 321 -5.00 -24.65 -9.23
N ASP A 322 -4.02 -25.30 -8.60
CA ASP A 322 -4.10 -25.79 -7.23
C ASP A 322 -2.90 -25.25 -6.43
N TYR A 323 -3.18 -24.31 -5.53
CA TYR A 323 -2.13 -23.61 -4.79
C TYR A 323 -1.81 -24.34 -3.49
N SER A 324 -0.52 -24.60 -3.28
CA SER A 324 0.02 -25.24 -2.09
C SER A 324 1.05 -24.35 -1.41
N ASP A 325 1.01 -24.28 -0.07
CA ASP A 325 1.96 -23.47 0.69
C ASP A 325 3.41 -23.89 0.41
N ILE A 326 4.29 -22.91 0.14
CA ILE A 326 5.74 -23.15 0.05
C ILE A 326 6.27 -23.64 1.39
N ASN A 327 5.79 -23.03 2.48
CA ASN A 327 5.97 -23.47 3.84
C ASN A 327 4.76 -23.04 4.66
N SER A 328 4.08 -23.99 5.30
CA SER A 328 2.84 -23.73 6.04
C SER A 328 3.03 -22.93 7.34
N SER A 329 4.26 -22.82 7.84
CA SER A 329 4.57 -22.15 9.11
C SER A 329 5.25 -20.80 8.93
N ASP A 330 6.08 -20.64 7.90
CA ASP A 330 7.03 -19.51 7.81
C ASP A 330 6.93 -18.71 6.50
N SER A 331 6.04 -19.07 5.57
CA SER A 331 5.93 -18.43 4.24
C SER A 331 4.56 -17.81 4.01
N VAL A 332 4.55 -16.57 3.50
CA VAL A 332 3.34 -15.91 3.00
C VAL A 332 3.01 -16.30 1.55
N VAL A 333 3.84 -17.12 0.92
CA VAL A 333 3.66 -17.57 -0.47
C VAL A 333 3.13 -19.00 -0.58
N GLU A 334 2.23 -19.19 -1.54
CA GLU A 334 1.76 -20.48 -2.05
C GLU A 334 2.06 -20.60 -3.57
N MET A 335 2.13 -21.82 -4.08
CA MET A 335 2.54 -22.11 -5.45
C MET A 335 1.60 -23.12 -6.12
N ASP A 336 1.31 -22.84 -7.39
CA ASP A 336 0.62 -23.70 -8.33
C ASP A 336 1.58 -24.20 -9.42
N THR A 337 1.41 -25.47 -9.83
CA THR A 337 2.08 -26.08 -10.98
C THR A 337 1.08 -26.74 -11.96
N ASP A 338 -0.21 -26.68 -11.66
CA ASP A 338 -1.27 -27.35 -12.44
C ASP A 338 -1.92 -26.41 -13.46
N GLY A 339 -1.70 -25.10 -13.35
CA GLY A 339 -2.01 -24.14 -14.40
C GLY A 339 -1.44 -24.56 -15.77
N THR A 340 -2.19 -24.25 -16.83
CA THR A 340 -1.83 -24.59 -18.21
C THR A 340 -1.59 -23.34 -19.03
N ASP A 341 -2.64 -22.64 -19.43
CA ASP A 341 -2.56 -21.52 -20.37
C ASP A 341 -2.22 -20.23 -19.62
N VAL A 342 -1.48 -19.32 -20.25
CA VAL A 342 -1.17 -18.00 -19.68
C VAL A 342 -1.81 -16.94 -20.55
N THR A 343 -2.76 -16.19 -20.00
CA THR A 343 -3.47 -15.11 -20.69
C THR A 343 -3.58 -13.88 -19.81
N GLY A 344 -3.73 -12.69 -20.40
CA GLY A 344 -3.77 -11.43 -19.63
C GLY A 344 -2.47 -11.17 -18.84
N GLY A 345 -2.57 -10.37 -17.79
CA GLY A 345 -1.43 -9.97 -16.95
C GLY A 345 -0.43 -9.03 -17.63
N GLN A 346 0.65 -8.74 -16.92
CA GLN A 346 1.74 -7.89 -17.40
C GLN A 346 3.04 -8.69 -17.46
N GLU A 347 3.64 -8.78 -18.65
CA GLU A 347 4.99 -9.31 -18.79
C GLU A 347 6.01 -8.34 -18.18
N LEU A 348 6.86 -8.84 -17.27
CA LEU A 348 7.90 -8.03 -16.64
C LEU A 348 9.27 -8.24 -17.29
N ILE A 349 9.60 -9.50 -17.61
CA ILE A 349 10.89 -9.88 -18.17
C ILE A 349 10.81 -11.26 -18.83
N GLY A 350 11.60 -11.46 -19.88
CA GLY A 350 11.80 -12.75 -20.54
C GLY A 350 13.26 -12.99 -20.90
N THR A 351 13.63 -14.26 -20.99
CA THR A 351 14.94 -14.70 -21.45
C THR A 351 14.79 -15.71 -22.60
N PRO A 352 15.44 -15.48 -23.76
CA PRO A 352 15.50 -16.45 -24.82
C PRO A 352 16.47 -17.58 -24.45
N LEU A 353 16.10 -18.81 -24.78
CA LEU A 353 16.90 -19.99 -24.54
C LEU A 353 17.17 -20.71 -25.87
N SER A 354 18.42 -21.09 -26.08
CA SER A 354 18.94 -21.62 -27.34
C SER A 354 19.09 -23.13 -27.30
N GLY A 355 18.15 -23.84 -27.90
CA GLY A 355 18.35 -25.21 -28.35
C GLY A 355 18.42 -26.24 -27.24
N GLN A 356 19.51 -27.01 -27.22
CA GLN A 356 19.66 -28.21 -26.42
C GLN A 356 20.48 -27.93 -25.16
N ASN A 357 19.91 -28.21 -23.99
CA ASN A 357 20.53 -28.05 -22.67
C ASN A 357 21.00 -26.62 -22.35
N ASP A 358 20.24 -25.61 -22.77
CA ASP A 358 20.54 -24.22 -22.45
C ASP A 358 19.83 -23.79 -21.15
N LYS A 359 20.45 -22.86 -20.44
CA LYS A 359 19.92 -22.31 -19.19
C LYS A 359 20.33 -20.86 -19.05
N ASP A 360 19.47 -20.11 -18.39
CA ASP A 360 19.76 -18.76 -17.93
C ASP A 360 19.33 -18.60 -16.47
N ASP A 361 20.18 -17.92 -15.72
CA ASP A 361 19.97 -17.57 -14.32
C ASP A 361 20.23 -16.08 -14.17
N ARG A 362 19.16 -15.34 -13.85
CA ARG A 362 19.18 -13.88 -13.85
C ARG A 362 18.81 -13.34 -12.48
N ASP A 363 19.71 -12.54 -11.92
CA ASP A 363 19.40 -11.66 -10.80
C ASP A 363 18.49 -10.53 -11.31
N VAL A 364 17.33 -10.39 -10.67
CA VAL A 364 16.32 -9.37 -10.98
C VAL A 364 16.07 -8.45 -9.78
N THR A 365 16.92 -8.51 -8.75
CA THR A 365 16.80 -7.67 -7.54
C THR A 365 16.81 -6.18 -7.90
N ASP A 366 17.62 -5.78 -8.88
CA ASP A 366 17.71 -4.39 -9.36
C ASP A 366 16.41 -3.88 -10.02
N LEU A 367 15.55 -4.78 -10.49
CA LEU A 367 14.25 -4.43 -11.08
C LEU A 367 13.20 -4.09 -10.02
N LYS A 368 13.46 -4.39 -8.73
CA LYS A 368 12.58 -4.11 -7.59
C LYS A 368 11.13 -4.58 -7.83
N ILE A 369 10.97 -5.79 -8.37
CA ILE A 369 9.65 -6.38 -8.63
C ILE A 369 9.04 -6.79 -7.29
N ILE A 370 7.97 -6.10 -6.91
CA ILE A 370 7.20 -6.35 -5.68
C ILE A 370 5.88 -7.03 -6.02
N LEU A 371 5.53 -8.08 -5.28
CA LEU A 371 4.18 -8.66 -5.26
C LEU A 371 3.52 -8.36 -3.92
N ASN A 372 2.41 -7.62 -3.98
CA ASN A 372 1.58 -7.32 -2.82
C ASN A 372 0.73 -8.56 -2.49
N PRO A 373 0.21 -8.69 -1.26
CA PRO A 373 -0.84 -9.64 -0.93
C PRO A 373 -1.94 -9.71 -2.01
N GLY A 374 -2.23 -10.92 -2.50
CA GLY A 374 -3.17 -11.20 -3.59
C GLY A 374 -2.55 -11.21 -4.99
N ASP A 375 -1.39 -10.59 -5.22
CA ASP A 375 -0.71 -10.63 -6.51
C ASP A 375 -0.19 -12.05 -6.83
N THR A 376 -0.22 -12.41 -8.12
CA THR A 376 0.39 -13.63 -8.64
C THR A 376 1.55 -13.31 -9.58
N LEU A 377 2.50 -14.24 -9.68
CA LEU A 377 3.58 -14.18 -10.65
C LEU A 377 3.79 -15.55 -11.27
N THR A 378 3.51 -15.63 -12.57
CA THR A 378 3.59 -16.85 -13.35
C THR A 378 4.90 -16.88 -14.11
N VAL A 379 5.65 -17.97 -13.97
CA VAL A 379 6.75 -18.32 -14.88
C VAL A 379 6.16 -19.07 -16.06
N ALA A 380 6.16 -18.46 -17.23
CA ALA A 380 5.66 -19.02 -18.47
C ALA A 380 6.80 -19.49 -19.36
N GLY A 381 6.62 -20.62 -20.04
CA GLY A 381 7.57 -21.18 -20.99
C GLY A 381 6.93 -21.44 -22.35
N SER A 382 7.63 -21.11 -23.43
CA SER A 382 7.23 -21.46 -24.80
C SER A 382 8.43 -21.96 -25.59
N SER A 383 8.19 -22.72 -26.65
CA SER A 383 9.25 -23.32 -27.46
C SER A 383 8.81 -23.53 -28.91
N GLY A 384 9.64 -23.16 -29.88
CA GLY A 384 9.30 -23.25 -31.30
C GLY A 384 9.07 -24.68 -31.82
N ASN A 385 9.57 -25.69 -31.10
CA ASN A 385 9.31 -27.12 -31.31
C ASN A 385 9.21 -27.83 -29.96
N SER A 386 8.70 -29.06 -29.95
CA SER A 386 8.53 -29.85 -28.73
C SER A 386 9.83 -29.96 -27.92
N ALA A 387 9.83 -29.38 -26.71
CA ALA A 387 10.94 -29.38 -25.78
C ALA A 387 10.46 -29.50 -24.32
N THR A 388 11.38 -29.81 -23.41
CA THR A 388 11.14 -29.65 -21.98
C THR A 388 11.57 -28.26 -21.56
N MET A 389 10.64 -27.51 -20.97
CA MET A 389 10.90 -26.18 -20.41
C MET A 389 10.91 -26.27 -18.89
N ALA A 390 11.92 -25.70 -18.26
CA ALA A 390 12.01 -25.61 -16.81
C ALA A 390 12.14 -24.16 -16.36
N GLY A 391 11.60 -23.89 -15.17
CA GLY A 391 11.50 -22.55 -14.60
C GLY A 391 11.64 -22.60 -13.09
N GLY A 392 12.15 -21.51 -12.52
CA GLY A 392 12.25 -21.34 -11.08
C GLY A 392 12.32 -19.88 -10.71
N ILE A 393 11.89 -19.56 -9.50
CA ILE A 393 11.91 -18.19 -9.00
C ILE A 393 12.45 -18.15 -7.57
N LEU A 394 13.17 -17.07 -7.27
CA LEU A 394 13.72 -16.76 -5.96
C LEU A 394 13.12 -15.45 -5.46
N TRP A 395 12.66 -15.42 -4.21
CA TRP A 395 12.10 -14.23 -3.60
C TRP A 395 12.48 -14.09 -2.13
N ARG A 396 12.27 -12.88 -1.63
CA ARG A 396 12.42 -12.50 -0.23
C ARG A 396 11.10 -11.98 0.29
N GLU A 397 10.68 -12.43 1.45
CA GLU A 397 9.44 -11.96 2.10
C GLU A 397 9.79 -10.85 3.07
N LEU A 398 9.16 -9.68 2.93
CA LEU A 398 9.53 -8.48 3.67
C LEU A 398 8.76 -8.41 5.00
N PHE A 399 9.12 -9.25 5.97
CA PHE A 399 8.50 -9.38 7.31
C PHE A 399 8.73 -8.22 8.26
#